data_AF-A0A6P5T1E4-F1
#
_entry.id   AF-A0A6P5T1E4-F1
#
_cell.length_a   1.000
_cell.length_b   1.000
_cell.length_c   1.000
_cell.angle_alpha   90.00
_cell.angle_beta   90.00
_cell.angle_gamma   90.00
#
_symmetry.space_group_name_H-M   'P 1'
#
loop_
_entity.id
_entity.type
_entity.pdbx_description
1 polymer ?
#
loop_
_entity_poly.entity_id
_entity_poly.type
_entity_poly.pdbx_seq_one_letter_code
_entity_poly.pdbx_strand_id
1 'polypeptide(L)'
;MQFSLQSAVLLFEKAKQLGMMDKGHVWIVTDEIASLLDSVDSSIKYNMQGVVGIKTNFIETTKTFRRFKTRFRRIYGLQYLEEEENSSPSIFALRAYDTIWAIAGAMKNVTTKELSQKIASTSFQGLSGMIEFKNSMLSQPPTFQIINVVGKSYREIAFWSPRFGFSESLIKHSDMKERIENGSIQERNETQISGFSIDVFEAAVKHLPYQLPYVFVPFNGSYDELVQQVYYKGLDAAVGDIEVVADRYHFVEFSQPYVSSGIVMVVTVKPDKLKEKWMFMKTSPKACGSS
;
A
#
# COMPACT_ATOMS: atom_id res chain seq x y z
N MET A 1 -7.32 10.74 -11.35
CA MET A 1 -5.99 11.40 -11.47
C MET A 1 -5.04 10.67 -10.55
N GLN A 2 -3.85 10.29 -11.00
CA GLN A 2 -2.82 9.72 -10.11
C GLN A 2 -2.11 10.88 -9.41
N PHE A 3 -2.07 10.91 -8.08
CA PHE A 3 -1.45 12.01 -7.34
C PHE A 3 0.06 11.79 -7.28
N SER A 4 0.81 12.49 -8.14
CA SER A 4 2.25 12.30 -8.27
C SER A 4 3.02 12.77 -7.03
N LEU A 5 4.23 12.23 -6.83
CA LEU A 5 5.13 12.71 -5.77
C LEU A 5 5.42 14.21 -5.89
N GLN A 6 5.63 14.71 -7.11
CA GLN A 6 5.86 16.14 -7.35
C GLN A 6 4.66 17.00 -6.96
N SER A 7 3.45 16.52 -7.24
CA SER A 7 2.21 17.18 -6.81
C SER A 7 2.08 17.20 -5.29
N ALA A 8 2.43 16.11 -4.61
CA ALA A 8 2.44 16.04 -3.15
C ALA A 8 3.44 17.04 -2.54
N VAL A 9 4.66 17.08 -3.07
CA VAL A 9 5.69 18.03 -2.64
C VAL A 9 5.20 19.48 -2.74
N LEU A 10 4.67 19.86 -3.91
CA LEU A 10 4.16 21.21 -4.13
C LEU A 10 2.99 21.53 -3.20
N LEU A 11 2.08 20.57 -3.00
CA LEU A 11 0.93 20.72 -2.11
C LEU A 11 1.40 21.01 -0.67
N PHE A 12 2.31 20.21 -0.11
CA PHE A 12 2.76 20.39 1.27
C PHE A 12 3.61 21.65 1.46
N GLU A 13 4.35 22.07 0.43
CA GLU A 13 5.01 23.36 0.43
C GLU A 13 3.99 24.51 0.54
N LYS A 14 2.92 24.48 -0.27
CA LYS A 14 1.85 25.49 -0.23
C LYS A 14 1.04 25.43 1.06
N ALA A 15 0.68 24.23 1.52
CA ALA A 15 -0.03 24.03 2.79
C ALA A 15 0.76 24.66 3.96
N LYS A 16 2.08 24.50 3.97
CA LYS A 16 2.94 25.13 4.98
C LYS A 16 2.95 26.65 4.89
N GLN A 17 3.05 27.20 3.67
CA GLN A 17 2.98 28.66 3.45
C GLN A 17 1.64 29.26 3.92
N LEU A 18 0.57 28.47 3.88
CA LEU A 18 -0.78 28.87 4.30
C LEU A 18 -1.09 28.56 5.78
N GLY A 19 -0.12 28.07 6.56
CA GLY A 19 -0.35 27.68 7.96
C GLY A 19 -1.23 26.43 8.14
N MET A 20 -1.49 25.68 7.07
CA MET A 20 -2.30 24.47 7.10
C MET A 20 -1.52 23.24 7.62
N MET A 21 -0.24 23.40 7.95
CA MET A 21 0.58 22.38 8.61
C MET A 21 0.64 22.57 10.13
N ASP A 22 0.02 23.63 10.66
CA ASP A 22 0.02 23.97 12.08
C ASP A 22 -1.10 23.25 12.83
N LYS A 23 -1.06 23.39 14.17
CA LYS A 23 -2.03 22.77 15.09
C LYS A 23 -3.47 23.07 14.66
N GLY A 24 -4.28 22.02 14.53
CA GLY A 24 -5.65 22.10 14.05
C GLY A 24 -5.87 21.41 12.70
N HIS A 25 -4.79 21.05 12.01
CA HIS A 25 -4.85 20.29 10.76
C HIS A 25 -4.25 18.89 10.93
N VAL A 26 -4.82 17.92 10.20
CA VAL A 26 -4.29 16.57 10.09
C VAL A 26 -4.16 16.25 8.61
N TRP A 27 -3.04 15.66 8.23
CA TRP A 27 -2.77 15.24 6.86
C TRP A 27 -2.48 13.75 6.85
N ILE A 28 -3.17 13.03 5.97
CA ILE A 28 -2.98 11.60 5.78
C ILE A 28 -2.55 11.36 4.33
N VAL A 29 -1.51 10.55 4.13
CA VAL A 29 -1.02 10.15 2.82
C VAL A 29 -1.04 8.63 2.67
N THR A 30 -1.34 8.16 1.47
CA THR A 30 -1.41 6.73 1.15
C THR A 30 -0.07 6.15 0.80
N ASP A 31 -0.05 4.84 0.57
CA ASP A 31 1.13 4.08 0.16
C ASP A 31 1.80 4.67 -1.08
N GLU A 32 1.03 5.28 -1.97
CA GLU A 32 1.55 5.95 -3.17
C GLU A 32 2.55 7.06 -2.83
N ILE A 33 2.30 7.84 -1.78
CA ILE A 33 3.21 8.91 -1.35
C ILE A 33 4.11 8.43 -0.19
N ALA A 34 3.56 7.68 0.77
CA ALA A 34 4.25 7.20 1.95
C ALA A 34 5.42 6.27 1.60
N SER A 35 5.27 5.40 0.59
CA SER A 35 6.34 4.51 0.14
C SER A 35 7.47 5.23 -0.60
N LEU A 36 7.26 6.49 -1.00
CA LEU A 36 8.24 7.32 -1.70
C LEU A 36 8.94 8.33 -0.79
N LEU A 37 8.55 8.43 0.49
CA LEU A 37 9.18 9.36 1.44
C LEU A 37 10.69 9.13 1.60
N ASP A 38 11.17 7.90 1.39
CA ASP A 38 12.59 7.57 1.42
C ASP A 38 13.38 8.23 0.27
N SER A 39 12.69 8.60 -0.82
CA SER A 39 13.26 9.29 -1.99
C SER A 39 13.01 10.80 -1.98
N VAL A 40 12.22 11.32 -1.04
CA VAL A 40 11.97 12.76 -0.91
C VAL A 40 13.14 13.41 -0.16
N ASP A 41 13.60 14.55 -0.67
CA ASP A 41 14.65 15.36 -0.04
C ASP A 41 14.31 15.72 1.41
N SER A 42 15.34 15.77 2.26
CA SER A 42 15.18 16.03 3.68
C SER A 42 14.54 17.39 4.01
N SER A 43 14.80 18.44 3.23
CA SER A 43 14.19 19.76 3.40
C SER A 43 12.71 19.77 3.02
N ILE A 44 12.32 18.95 2.05
CA ILE A 44 10.92 18.78 1.63
C ILE A 44 10.16 17.97 2.68
N LYS A 45 10.74 16.89 3.22
CA LYS A 45 10.16 16.13 4.34
C LYS A 45 9.89 17.02 5.55
N TYR A 46 10.73 18.01 5.80
CA TYR A 46 10.52 18.99 6.87
C TYR A 46 9.26 19.85 6.65
N ASN A 47 8.79 20.01 5.41
CA ASN A 47 7.52 20.67 5.13
C ASN A 47 6.31 19.77 5.40
N MET A 48 6.52 18.47 5.52
CA MET A 48 5.50 17.46 5.76
C MET A 48 5.40 17.05 7.23
N GLN A 49 5.93 17.86 8.15
CA GLN A 49 5.92 17.52 9.58
C GLN A 49 4.49 17.33 10.10
N GLY A 50 4.25 16.20 10.77
CA GLY A 50 2.94 15.83 11.30
C GLY A 50 2.03 15.06 10.33
N VAL A 51 2.47 14.86 9.07
CA VAL A 51 1.76 13.99 8.11
C VAL A 51 1.82 12.53 8.59
N VAL A 52 0.66 11.88 8.60
CA VAL A 52 0.53 10.44 8.86
C VAL A 52 0.51 9.70 7.54
N GLY A 53 1.38 8.70 7.38
CA GLY A 53 1.48 7.89 6.18
C GLY A 53 1.06 6.45 6.40
N ILE A 54 0.39 5.86 5.41
CA ILE A 54 0.10 4.42 5.34
C ILE A 54 1.06 3.83 4.33
N LYS A 55 2.04 3.02 4.75
CA LYS A 55 3.09 2.43 3.89
C LYS A 55 2.93 0.92 3.86
N THR A 56 2.97 0.28 2.70
CA THR A 56 2.99 -1.19 2.63
C THR A 56 4.26 -1.73 3.28
N ASN A 57 4.10 -2.60 4.27
CA ASN A 57 5.20 -3.24 4.96
C ASN A 57 5.75 -4.42 4.15
N PHE A 58 7.07 -4.55 4.06
CA PHE A 58 7.75 -5.68 3.44
C PHE A 58 9.08 -5.97 4.13
N ILE A 59 9.60 -7.20 3.96
CA ILE A 59 10.77 -7.68 4.72
C ILE A 59 12.07 -7.20 4.07
N GLU A 60 12.64 -6.13 4.62
CA GLU A 60 13.92 -5.57 4.15
C GLU A 60 15.18 -6.34 4.62
N THR A 61 15.04 -7.24 5.60
CA THR A 61 16.20 -7.92 6.21
C THR A 61 16.73 -9.09 5.37
N THR A 62 15.95 -9.57 4.40
CA THR A 62 16.31 -10.74 3.58
C THR A 62 17.58 -10.49 2.75
N LYS A 63 18.39 -11.54 2.54
CA LYS A 63 19.59 -11.45 1.70
C LYS A 63 19.26 -11.09 0.25
N THR A 64 18.14 -11.60 -0.27
CA THR A 64 17.63 -11.34 -1.62
C THR A 64 17.26 -9.87 -1.79
N PHE A 65 16.50 -9.30 -0.84
CA PHE A 65 16.18 -7.88 -0.87
C PHE A 65 17.43 -7.01 -0.77
N ARG A 66 18.34 -7.28 0.16
CA ARG A 66 19.60 -6.51 0.28
C ARG A 66 20.39 -6.50 -1.03
N ARG A 67 20.52 -7.65 -1.70
CA ARG A 67 21.18 -7.76 -3.00
C ARG A 67 20.44 -6.97 -4.09
N PHE A 68 19.11 -7.01 -4.09
CA PHE A 68 18.29 -6.21 -5.00
C PHE A 68 18.48 -4.71 -4.75
N LYS A 69 18.35 -4.24 -3.50
CA LYS A 69 18.52 -2.85 -3.09
C LYS A 69 19.88 -2.29 -3.51
N THR A 70 20.98 -3.04 -3.32
CA THR A 70 22.30 -2.63 -3.80
C THR A 70 22.36 -2.47 -5.32
N ARG A 71 21.80 -3.42 -6.08
CA ARG A 71 21.76 -3.35 -7.55
C ARG A 71 20.88 -2.20 -8.04
N PHE A 72 19.72 -2.04 -7.43
CA PHE A 72 18.77 -0.97 -7.73
C PHE A 72 19.43 0.39 -7.55
N ARG A 73 20.01 0.67 -6.38
CA ARG A 73 20.70 1.93 -6.09
C ARG A 73 21.82 2.22 -7.08
N ARG A 74 22.62 1.21 -7.44
CA ARG A 74 23.70 1.38 -8.41
C ARG A 74 23.18 1.78 -9.80
N ILE A 75 22.13 1.12 -10.29
CA ILE A 75 21.59 1.42 -11.62
C ILE A 75 20.85 2.76 -11.60
N TYR A 76 20.04 2.98 -10.58
CA TYR A 76 19.24 4.18 -10.42
C TYR A 76 20.13 5.43 -10.30
N GLY A 77 21.13 5.42 -9.43
CA GLY A 77 22.05 6.55 -9.27
C GLY A 77 22.91 6.84 -10.50
N LEU A 78 23.16 5.85 -11.38
CA LEU A 78 23.83 6.10 -12.67
C LEU A 78 22.91 6.78 -13.69
N GLN A 79 21.59 6.60 -13.56
CA GLN A 79 20.59 7.15 -14.48
C GLN A 79 20.03 8.50 -13.99
N TYR A 80 20.02 8.72 -12.68
CA TYR A 80 19.43 9.89 -12.01
C TYR A 80 20.46 10.51 -11.04
N LEU A 81 21.44 11.22 -11.60
CA LEU A 81 22.60 11.76 -10.89
C LEU A 81 22.28 12.88 -9.88
N GLU A 82 21.08 13.47 -9.96
CA GLU A 82 20.66 14.63 -9.15
C GLU A 82 19.80 14.23 -7.92
N GLU A 83 19.44 12.96 -7.76
CA GLU A 83 18.64 12.49 -6.64
C GLU A 83 19.51 11.97 -5.47
N GLU A 84 19.09 12.20 -4.23
CA GLU A 84 19.86 11.85 -3.01
C GLU A 84 20.35 10.38 -3.05
N GLU A 85 21.57 10.17 -2.55
CA GLU A 85 22.26 8.86 -2.50
C GLU A 85 21.46 7.75 -1.80
N ASN A 86 20.41 8.07 -1.03
CA ASN A 86 19.71 7.14 -0.15
C ASN A 86 18.39 6.56 -0.68
N SER A 87 18.12 6.69 -1.98
CA SER A 87 16.91 6.14 -2.63
C SER A 87 16.76 4.63 -2.40
N SER A 88 15.83 4.26 -1.52
CA SER A 88 15.44 2.87 -1.30
C SER A 88 14.37 2.48 -2.35
N PRO A 89 14.38 1.26 -2.90
CA PRO A 89 13.29 0.84 -3.77
C PRO A 89 11.98 0.83 -2.98
N SER A 90 10.95 1.47 -3.54
CA SER A 90 9.58 1.39 -3.02
C SER A 90 8.96 0.02 -3.27
N ILE A 91 7.82 -0.25 -2.64
CA ILE A 91 7.04 -1.47 -2.86
C ILE A 91 6.69 -1.67 -4.34
N PHE A 92 6.51 -0.60 -5.10
CA PHE A 92 6.22 -0.65 -6.54
C PHE A 92 7.37 -1.27 -7.34
N ALA A 93 8.62 -0.91 -7.02
CA ALA A 93 9.79 -1.50 -7.67
C ALA A 93 9.91 -3.00 -7.38
N LEU A 94 9.58 -3.42 -6.15
CA LEU A 94 9.58 -4.82 -5.76
C LEU A 94 8.48 -5.61 -6.50
N ARG A 95 7.25 -5.07 -6.54
CA ARG A 95 6.14 -5.70 -7.27
C ARG A 95 6.40 -5.79 -8.77
N ALA A 96 7.04 -4.78 -9.37
CA ALA A 96 7.45 -4.84 -10.78
C ALA A 96 8.46 -5.98 -11.02
N TYR A 97 9.46 -6.11 -10.15
CA TYR A 97 10.44 -7.20 -10.21
C TYR A 97 9.77 -8.57 -10.06
N ASP A 98 8.88 -8.73 -9.09
CA ASP A 98 8.16 -9.97 -8.84
C ASP A 98 7.20 -10.32 -10.00
N THR A 99 6.54 -9.33 -10.60
CA THR A 99 5.67 -9.52 -11.77
C THR A 99 6.44 -10.09 -12.95
N ILE A 100 7.65 -9.58 -13.22
CA ILE A 100 8.52 -10.12 -14.28
C ILE A 100 8.90 -11.57 -13.97
N TRP A 101 9.20 -11.90 -12.70
CA TRP A 101 9.48 -13.26 -12.28
C TRP A 101 8.29 -14.20 -12.46
N ALA A 102 7.08 -13.75 -12.13
CA ALA A 102 5.85 -14.50 -12.34
C ALA A 102 5.62 -14.78 -13.84
N ILE A 103 5.76 -13.77 -14.69
CA ILE A 103 5.63 -13.90 -16.15
C ILE A 103 6.69 -14.84 -16.71
N ALA A 104 7.97 -14.65 -16.35
CA ALA A 104 9.06 -15.49 -16.82
C ALA A 104 8.90 -16.96 -16.36
N GLY A 105 8.40 -17.18 -15.15
CA GLY A 105 8.03 -18.50 -14.65
C GLY A 105 6.91 -19.13 -15.48
N ALA A 106 5.86 -18.36 -15.76
CA ALA A 106 4.71 -18.81 -16.55
C ALA A 106 5.06 -19.08 -18.02
N MET A 107 6.00 -18.34 -18.63
CA MET A 107 6.39 -18.51 -20.03
C MET A 107 7.19 -19.79 -20.32
N LYS A 108 7.57 -20.57 -19.31
CA LYS A 108 8.18 -21.89 -19.52
C LYS A 108 7.15 -22.84 -20.13
N ASN A 109 7.30 -23.12 -21.44
CA ASN A 109 6.53 -24.08 -22.25
C ASN A 109 5.04 -23.69 -22.46
N VAL A 110 4.75 -22.61 -23.20
CA VAL A 110 3.38 -22.07 -23.34
C VAL A 110 3.07 -21.44 -24.70
N THR A 111 1.84 -21.63 -25.17
CA THR A 111 1.17 -20.81 -26.20
C THR A 111 0.39 -19.66 -25.55
N THR A 112 0.29 -18.50 -26.19
CA THR A 112 -0.23 -17.25 -25.59
C THR A 112 -1.63 -17.34 -24.95
N LYS A 113 -2.45 -18.33 -25.29
CA LYS A 113 -3.81 -18.53 -24.74
C LYS A 113 -3.84 -19.04 -23.29
N GLU A 114 -2.79 -19.66 -22.78
CA GLU A 114 -2.75 -20.27 -21.43
C GLU A 114 -1.97 -19.43 -20.41
N LEU A 115 -1.42 -18.29 -20.83
CA LEU A 115 -0.49 -17.51 -20.02
C LEU A 115 -1.14 -16.96 -18.75
N SER A 116 -2.37 -16.45 -18.82
CA SER A 116 -3.09 -15.92 -17.66
C SER A 116 -3.35 -16.98 -16.60
N GLN A 117 -3.75 -18.19 -17.03
CA GLN A 117 -3.98 -19.33 -16.13
C GLN A 117 -2.69 -19.76 -15.45
N LYS A 118 -1.57 -19.81 -16.18
CA LYS A 118 -0.26 -20.14 -15.60
C LYS A 118 0.25 -19.07 -14.64
N ILE A 119 0.06 -17.78 -14.94
CA ILE A 119 0.39 -16.69 -14.00
C ILE A 119 -0.46 -16.83 -12.74
N ALA A 120 -1.76 -17.06 -12.85
CA ALA A 120 -2.63 -17.28 -11.69
C ALA A 120 -2.25 -18.52 -10.87
N SER A 121 -1.69 -19.56 -11.49
CA SER A 121 -1.19 -20.75 -10.79
C SER A 121 0.20 -20.60 -10.17
N THR A 122 0.88 -19.47 -10.40
CA THR A 122 2.25 -19.25 -9.94
C THR A 122 2.28 -19.06 -8.43
N SER A 123 3.26 -19.71 -7.78
CA SER A 123 3.49 -19.62 -6.35
C SER A 123 5.00 -19.53 -6.07
N PHE A 124 5.47 -18.42 -5.51
CA PHE A 124 6.87 -18.22 -5.13
C PHE A 124 7.05 -17.12 -4.09
N GLN A 125 8.17 -17.18 -3.37
CA GLN A 125 8.61 -16.09 -2.49
C GLN A 125 9.27 -14.97 -3.31
N GLY A 126 8.55 -13.86 -3.50
CA GLY A 126 9.05 -12.64 -4.12
C GLY A 126 9.77 -11.70 -3.14
N LEU A 127 10.22 -10.56 -3.64
CA LEU A 127 10.79 -9.47 -2.84
C LEU A 127 9.72 -8.70 -2.06
N SER A 128 8.50 -8.61 -2.60
CA SER A 128 7.35 -7.95 -1.98
C SER A 128 6.53 -8.85 -1.05
N GLY A 129 6.89 -10.14 -0.95
CA GLY A 129 6.19 -11.12 -0.13
C GLY A 129 5.95 -12.44 -0.87
N MET A 130 5.10 -13.29 -0.29
CA MET A 130 4.66 -14.51 -0.97
C MET A 130 3.71 -14.13 -2.11
N ILE A 131 4.06 -14.53 -3.34
CA ILE A 131 3.24 -14.33 -4.52
C ILE A 131 2.52 -15.64 -4.81
N GLU A 132 1.23 -15.69 -4.49
CA GLU A 132 0.33 -16.80 -4.75
C GLU A 132 -1.06 -16.20 -4.98
N PHE A 133 -1.80 -16.69 -5.96
CA PHE A 133 -3.15 -16.20 -6.25
C PHE A 133 -4.21 -17.21 -5.82
N LYS A 134 -5.27 -16.74 -5.16
CA LYS A 134 -6.49 -17.48 -4.83
C LYS A 134 -7.68 -16.65 -5.29
N ASN A 135 -8.59 -17.24 -6.07
CA ASN A 135 -9.74 -16.54 -6.65
C ASN A 135 -9.35 -15.24 -7.39
N SER A 136 -8.26 -15.28 -8.15
CA SER A 136 -7.70 -14.11 -8.88
C SER A 136 -7.19 -12.95 -8.01
N MET A 137 -7.05 -13.14 -6.70
CA MET A 137 -6.45 -12.18 -5.76
C MET A 137 -5.19 -12.74 -5.13
N LEU A 138 -4.29 -11.88 -4.66
CA LEU A 138 -3.13 -12.33 -3.87
C LEU A 138 -3.61 -13.02 -2.58
N SER A 139 -3.05 -14.19 -2.29
CA SER A 139 -3.46 -15.02 -1.16
C SER A 139 -3.09 -14.40 0.18
N GLN A 140 -2.01 -13.62 0.22
CA GLN A 140 -1.59 -12.87 1.38
C GLN A 140 -1.97 -11.40 1.21
N PRO A 141 -2.91 -10.89 2.02
CA PRO A 141 -3.23 -9.48 1.98
C PRO A 141 -2.10 -8.65 2.61
N PRO A 142 -1.95 -7.37 2.23
CA PRO A 142 -0.85 -6.54 2.70
C PRO A 142 -0.96 -6.24 4.19
N THR A 143 0.20 -6.17 4.84
CA THR A 143 0.36 -5.50 6.15
C THR A 143 0.77 -4.06 5.88
N PHE A 144 0.15 -3.10 6.55
CA PHE A 144 0.53 -1.69 6.48
C PHE A 144 1.32 -1.28 7.71
N GLN A 145 2.32 -0.45 7.49
CA GLN A 145 3.03 0.31 8.51
C GLN A 145 2.41 1.71 8.54
N ILE A 146 2.01 2.16 9.72
CA ILE A 146 1.55 3.52 9.95
C ILE A 146 2.75 4.32 10.44
N ILE A 147 3.06 5.39 9.73
CA ILE A 147 4.20 6.25 10.00
C ILE A 147 3.74 7.68 10.28
N ASN A 148 4.55 8.42 11.02
CA ASN A 148 4.37 9.85 11.26
C ASN A 148 5.64 10.58 10.85
N VAL A 149 5.53 11.56 9.96
CA VAL A 149 6.66 12.37 9.51
C VAL A 149 7.10 13.33 10.61
N VAL A 150 8.37 13.22 11.02
CA VAL A 150 8.96 14.01 12.10
C VAL A 150 10.30 14.57 11.64
N GLY A 151 10.36 15.90 11.51
CA GLY A 151 11.54 16.60 11.02
C GLY A 151 11.92 16.14 9.61
N LYS A 152 13.13 15.59 9.48
CA LYS A 152 13.71 15.15 8.19
C LYS A 152 13.49 13.66 7.90
N SER A 153 12.74 12.95 8.74
CA SER A 153 12.49 11.51 8.64
C SER A 153 11.04 11.22 9.01
N TYR A 154 10.72 9.94 9.19
CA TYR A 154 9.47 9.48 9.78
C TYR A 154 9.75 8.47 10.88
N ARG A 155 8.80 8.36 11.81
CA ARG A 155 8.77 7.33 12.83
C ARG A 155 7.63 6.38 12.54
N GLU A 156 7.86 5.09 12.74
CA GLU A 156 6.79 4.11 12.83
C GLU A 156 5.99 4.34 14.11
N ILE A 157 4.66 4.25 14.00
CA ILE A 157 3.75 4.40 15.15
C ILE A 157 2.80 3.22 15.34
N ALA A 158 2.50 2.45 14.28
CA ALA A 158 1.69 1.24 14.37
C ALA A 158 1.86 0.36 13.11
N PHE A 159 1.30 -0.84 13.17
CA PHE A 159 1.03 -1.71 12.03
C PHE A 159 -0.44 -2.04 11.95
N TRP A 160 -0.93 -2.25 10.74
CA TRP A 160 -2.25 -2.81 10.50
C TRP A 160 -2.14 -4.06 9.65
N SER A 161 -2.95 -5.07 9.95
CA SER A 161 -3.14 -6.21 9.05
C SER A 161 -4.59 -6.69 9.10
N PRO A 162 -5.10 -7.33 8.04
CA PRO A 162 -6.49 -7.80 8.02
C PRO A 162 -6.82 -8.80 9.13
N ARG A 163 -5.83 -9.58 9.57
CA ARG A 163 -6.06 -10.61 10.60
C ARG A 163 -6.07 -10.07 12.02
N PHE A 164 -5.36 -8.97 12.28
CA PHE A 164 -5.07 -8.52 13.64
C PHE A 164 -5.45 -7.06 13.91
N GLY A 165 -5.91 -6.32 12.90
CA GLY A 165 -6.15 -4.89 13.01
C GLY A 165 -4.89 -4.09 13.36
N PHE A 166 -5.06 -2.98 14.08
CA PHE A 166 -3.95 -2.11 14.52
C PHE A 166 -3.17 -2.70 15.70
N SER A 167 -1.84 -2.58 15.63
CA SER A 167 -0.90 -3.04 16.66
C SER A 167 0.30 -2.10 16.78
N GLU A 168 0.87 -1.98 17.99
CA GLU A 168 2.01 -1.07 18.24
C GLU A 168 3.36 -1.60 17.76
N SER A 169 3.50 -2.91 17.52
CA SER A 169 4.77 -3.51 17.07
C SER A 169 4.58 -4.82 16.30
N LEU A 170 5.53 -5.12 15.40
CA LEU A 170 5.59 -6.41 14.69
C LEU A 170 5.80 -7.60 15.62
N ILE A 171 6.40 -7.41 16.80
CA ILE A 171 6.66 -8.50 17.76
C ILE A 171 5.34 -8.94 18.39
N LYS A 172 4.48 -7.99 18.80
CA LYS A 172 3.11 -8.32 19.24
C LYS A 172 2.33 -9.00 18.11
N HIS A 173 2.60 -8.64 16.85
CA HIS A 173 1.97 -9.23 15.67
C HIS A 173 2.39 -10.68 15.41
N SER A 174 3.69 -10.99 15.50
CA SER A 174 4.21 -12.36 15.39
C SER A 174 3.79 -13.23 16.58
N ASP A 175 3.80 -12.69 17.78
CA ASP A 175 3.38 -13.40 19.00
C ASP A 175 1.88 -13.73 18.96
N MET A 176 1.06 -12.85 18.37
CA MET A 176 -0.37 -13.09 18.17
C MET A 176 -0.64 -14.16 17.10
N LYS A 177 0.20 -14.22 16.07
CA LYS A 177 0.18 -15.30 15.06
C LYS A 177 0.52 -16.66 15.68
N GLU A 178 1.57 -16.72 16.48
CA GLU A 178 2.00 -17.95 17.18
C GLU A 178 0.95 -18.41 18.23
N ARG A 179 0.29 -17.46 18.90
CA ARG A 179 -0.80 -17.75 19.86
C ARG A 179 -2.07 -18.32 19.23
N ILE A 180 -2.41 -17.95 17.99
CA ILE A 180 -3.54 -18.56 17.27
C ILE A 180 -3.15 -19.94 16.71
N GLU A 181 -1.94 -20.10 16.18
CA GLU A 181 -1.43 -21.41 15.72
C GLU A 181 -1.36 -22.43 16.88
N ASN A 182 -1.10 -21.96 18.10
CA ASN A 182 -1.13 -22.75 19.32
C ASN A 182 -2.54 -22.88 19.97
N GLY A 183 -3.60 -22.39 19.31
CA GLY A 183 -5.00 -22.55 19.75
C GLY A 183 -5.43 -21.71 20.96
N SER A 184 -4.63 -20.75 21.41
CA SER A 184 -4.93 -19.93 22.59
C SER A 184 -5.85 -18.73 22.32
N ILE A 185 -6.11 -18.42 21.05
CA ILE A 185 -7.06 -17.39 20.60
C ILE A 185 -7.99 -18.06 19.60
N GLN A 186 -9.28 -18.17 19.97
CA GLN A 186 -10.31 -18.78 19.13
C GLN A 186 -10.81 -17.75 18.11
N GLU A 187 -10.82 -18.12 16.82
CA GLU A 187 -11.49 -17.32 15.79
C GLU A 187 -12.97 -17.17 16.19
N ARG A 188 -13.46 -15.92 16.26
CA ARG A 188 -14.85 -15.64 16.60
C ARG A 188 -15.73 -15.98 15.40
N ASN A 189 -16.58 -16.99 15.54
CA ASN A 189 -17.52 -17.48 14.53
C ASN A 189 -18.78 -16.59 14.38
N GLU A 190 -18.62 -15.27 14.35
CA GLU A 190 -19.69 -14.36 13.95
C GLU A 190 -19.31 -13.75 12.60
N THR A 191 -20.30 -13.41 11.77
CA THR A 191 -20.09 -12.57 10.58
C THR A 191 -19.71 -11.17 11.04
N GLN A 192 -18.48 -11.02 11.51
CA GLN A 192 -17.94 -9.80 12.08
C GLN A 192 -17.54 -8.89 10.92
N ILE A 193 -18.30 -7.81 10.75
CA ILE A 193 -17.94 -6.72 9.84
C ILE A 193 -16.58 -6.21 10.31
N SER A 194 -15.57 -6.37 9.45
CA SER A 194 -14.16 -6.14 9.76
C SER A 194 -13.42 -5.67 8.52
N GLY A 195 -12.20 -5.13 8.70
CA GLY A 195 -11.37 -4.61 7.62
C GLY A 195 -10.79 -3.24 7.96
N PHE A 196 -9.92 -2.72 7.08
CA PHE A 196 -9.15 -1.50 7.37
C PHE A 196 -10.05 -0.30 7.70
N SER A 197 -11.05 -0.05 6.85
CA SER A 197 -11.99 1.06 7.02
C SER A 197 -12.79 0.96 8.33
N ILE A 198 -13.12 -0.26 8.75
CA ILE A 198 -13.84 -0.53 10.00
C ILE A 198 -12.91 -0.23 11.19
N ASP A 199 -11.69 -0.76 11.16
CA ASP A 199 -10.72 -0.55 12.24
C ASP A 199 -10.33 0.93 12.38
N VAL A 200 -10.24 1.67 11.27
CA VAL A 200 -10.01 3.12 11.26
C VAL A 200 -11.18 3.85 11.91
N PHE A 201 -12.42 3.50 11.56
CA PHE A 201 -13.61 4.09 12.16
C PHE A 201 -13.67 3.81 13.67
N GLU A 202 -13.48 2.55 14.10
CA GLU A 202 -13.46 2.20 15.51
C GLU A 202 -12.35 2.92 16.29
N ALA A 203 -11.16 3.05 15.68
CA ALA A 203 -10.06 3.80 16.26
C ALA A 203 -10.42 5.29 16.41
N ALA A 204 -11.09 5.89 15.43
CA ALA A 204 -11.56 7.27 15.52
C ALA A 204 -12.62 7.45 16.60
N VAL A 205 -13.62 6.56 16.67
CA VAL A 205 -14.69 6.60 17.67
C VAL A 205 -14.14 6.51 19.10
N LYS A 206 -13.11 5.68 19.34
CA LYS A 206 -12.45 5.55 20.65
C LYS A 206 -11.81 6.84 21.15
N HIS A 207 -11.50 7.79 20.27
CA HIS A 207 -10.90 9.08 20.62
C HIS A 207 -11.90 10.23 20.68
N LEU A 208 -13.19 9.97 20.42
CA LEU A 208 -14.22 11.00 20.58
C LEU A 208 -14.36 11.38 22.06
N PRO A 209 -14.62 12.66 22.38
CA PRO A 209 -14.82 13.10 23.76
C PRO A 209 -16.18 12.65 24.34
N TYR A 210 -16.94 11.87 23.58
CA TYR A 210 -18.25 11.33 23.95
C TYR A 210 -18.37 9.88 23.46
N GLN A 211 -19.26 9.12 24.08
CA GLN A 211 -19.60 7.79 23.61
C GLN A 211 -20.52 7.89 22.40
N LEU A 212 -20.10 7.30 21.27
CA LEU A 212 -20.93 7.17 20.08
C LEU A 212 -21.43 5.71 19.99
N PRO A 213 -22.70 5.43 20.31
CA PRO A 213 -23.27 4.10 20.06
C PRO A 213 -23.49 3.92 18.55
N TYR A 214 -23.06 2.78 18.01
CA TYR A 214 -23.25 2.43 16.60
C TYR A 214 -23.50 0.93 16.44
N VAL A 215 -24.17 0.56 15.35
CA VAL A 215 -24.36 -0.83 14.91
C VAL A 215 -24.00 -0.89 13.44
N PHE A 216 -23.13 -1.82 13.07
CA PHE A 216 -22.78 -2.02 11.66
C PHE A 216 -23.89 -2.80 10.95
N VAL A 217 -24.33 -2.27 9.81
CA VAL A 217 -25.29 -2.93 8.91
C VAL A 217 -24.57 -3.20 7.59
N PRO A 218 -24.43 -4.46 7.15
CA PRO A 218 -23.79 -4.75 5.87
C PRO A 218 -24.70 -4.27 4.74
N PHE A 219 -24.11 -3.60 3.75
CA PHE A 219 -24.83 -3.12 2.59
C PHE A 219 -24.34 -3.86 1.33
N ASN A 220 -25.27 -4.39 0.55
CA ASN A 220 -24.97 -5.04 -0.72
C ASN A 220 -25.65 -4.25 -1.84
N GLY A 221 -24.87 -3.47 -2.56
CA GLY A 221 -25.33 -2.57 -3.61
C GLY A 221 -24.18 -1.72 -4.14
N SER A 222 -24.49 -0.76 -5.01
CA SER A 222 -23.51 0.19 -5.51
C SER A 222 -23.17 1.28 -4.49
N TYR A 223 -22.02 1.92 -4.64
CA TYR A 223 -21.66 3.08 -3.81
C TYR A 223 -22.67 4.23 -3.93
N ASP A 224 -23.30 4.41 -5.08
CA ASP A 224 -24.29 5.47 -5.28
C ASP A 224 -25.59 5.16 -4.53
N GLU A 225 -26.02 3.90 -4.51
CA GLU A 225 -27.16 3.46 -3.69
C GLU A 225 -26.86 3.59 -2.19
N LEU A 226 -25.63 3.29 -1.77
CA LEU A 226 -25.20 3.47 -0.37
C LEU A 226 -25.28 4.96 0.04
N VAL A 227 -24.80 5.86 -0.81
CA VAL A 227 -24.90 7.32 -0.59
C VAL A 227 -26.36 7.76 -0.54
N GLN A 228 -27.23 7.22 -1.39
CA GLN A 228 -28.66 7.50 -1.34
C GLN A 228 -29.31 7.02 -0.04
N GLN A 229 -28.94 5.85 0.48
CA GLN A 229 -29.44 5.36 1.77
C GLN A 229 -29.09 6.31 2.92
N VAL A 230 -27.88 6.90 2.90
CA VAL A 230 -27.49 7.92 3.88
C VAL A 230 -28.30 9.20 3.68
N TYR A 231 -28.41 9.68 2.44
CA TYR A 231 -29.16 10.90 2.12
C TYR A 231 -30.63 10.84 2.53
N TYR A 232 -31.30 9.73 2.23
CA TYR A 232 -32.70 9.50 2.60
C TYR A 232 -32.89 9.03 4.05
N LYS A 233 -31.82 9.03 4.86
CA LYS A 233 -31.82 8.64 6.28
C LYS A 233 -32.29 7.20 6.53
N GLY A 234 -32.08 6.31 5.55
CA GLY A 234 -32.16 4.86 5.75
C GLY A 234 -30.96 4.32 6.51
N LEU A 235 -29.81 5.01 6.43
CA LEU A 235 -28.61 4.80 7.23
C LEU A 235 -28.13 6.14 7.78
N ASP A 236 -27.54 6.16 8.97
CA ASP A 236 -27.02 7.39 9.58
C ASP A 236 -25.65 7.80 9.01
N ALA A 237 -24.84 6.80 8.62
CA ALA A 237 -23.51 6.99 8.06
C ALA A 237 -23.10 5.78 7.23
N ALA A 238 -22.09 5.97 6.36
CA ALA A 238 -21.47 4.90 5.60
C ALA A 238 -19.96 4.85 5.91
N VAL A 239 -19.45 3.64 6.15
CA VAL A 239 -18.03 3.38 6.44
C VAL A 239 -17.53 2.33 5.46
N GLY A 240 -16.47 2.65 4.71
CA GLY A 240 -15.93 1.79 3.66
C GLY A 240 -14.94 2.55 2.78
N ASP A 241 -14.32 1.87 1.82
CA ASP A 241 -13.47 2.42 0.77
C ASP A 241 -14.28 3.24 -0.27
N ILE A 242 -15.00 4.24 0.23
CA ILE A 242 -15.90 5.09 -0.55
C ILE A 242 -15.07 6.20 -1.20
N GLU A 243 -15.06 6.24 -2.53
CA GLU A 243 -14.43 7.33 -3.25
C GLU A 243 -15.24 8.63 -3.14
N VAL A 244 -14.55 9.71 -2.80
CA VAL A 244 -15.11 11.06 -2.73
C VAL A 244 -15.17 11.63 -4.16
N VAL A 245 -16.38 11.72 -4.71
CA VAL A 245 -16.65 12.23 -6.06
C VAL A 245 -17.54 13.48 -5.96
N ALA A 246 -17.31 14.48 -6.82
CA ALA A 246 -18.02 15.75 -6.79
C ALA A 246 -19.56 15.61 -6.81
N ASP A 247 -20.09 14.66 -7.58
CA ASP A 247 -21.53 14.44 -7.66
C ASP A 247 -22.14 13.97 -6.33
N ARG A 248 -21.36 13.25 -5.50
CA ARG A 248 -21.80 12.73 -4.20
C ARG A 248 -21.88 13.81 -3.12
N TYR A 249 -21.13 14.91 -3.25
CA TYR A 249 -21.19 16.05 -2.31
C TYR A 249 -22.55 16.74 -2.28
N HIS A 250 -23.38 16.58 -3.32
CA HIS A 250 -24.74 17.11 -3.32
C HIS A 250 -25.68 16.34 -2.39
N PHE A 251 -25.30 15.13 -1.99
CA PHE A 251 -26.14 14.22 -1.21
C PHE A 251 -25.60 14.02 0.21
N VAL A 252 -24.29 13.98 0.43
CA VAL A 252 -23.73 13.68 1.74
C VAL A 252 -22.51 14.54 2.05
N GLU A 253 -22.26 14.76 3.34
CA GLU A 253 -20.99 15.29 3.82
C GLU A 253 -19.98 14.15 4.00
N PHE A 254 -18.74 14.42 3.62
CA PHE A 254 -17.63 13.47 3.76
C PHE A 254 -16.67 13.89 4.87
N SER A 255 -16.14 12.90 5.60
CA SER A 255 -14.96 13.11 6.42
C SER A 255 -13.73 13.36 5.55
N GLN A 256 -12.62 13.78 6.17
CA GLN A 256 -11.35 13.83 5.45
C GLN A 256 -10.97 12.41 4.98
N PRO A 257 -10.51 12.26 3.72
CA PRO A 257 -10.11 10.96 3.21
C PRO A 257 -8.95 10.43 4.05
N TYR A 258 -9.11 9.21 4.55
CA TYR A 258 -8.05 8.49 5.27
C TYR A 258 -7.19 7.64 4.33
N VAL A 259 -7.61 7.49 3.06
CA VAL A 259 -6.86 6.90 1.94
C VAL A 259 -7.20 7.65 0.65
N SER A 260 -6.19 8.17 -0.06
CA SER A 260 -6.23 8.64 -1.46
C SER A 260 -6.47 7.52 -2.46
N SER A 261 -7.32 7.77 -3.46
CA SER A 261 -7.47 6.92 -4.64
C SER A 261 -6.38 7.23 -5.67
N GLY A 262 -6.01 6.23 -6.48
CA GLY A 262 -5.05 6.34 -7.59
C GLY A 262 -5.57 5.59 -8.81
N ILE A 263 -5.46 6.20 -10.00
CA ILE A 263 -5.81 5.57 -11.28
C ILE A 263 -4.53 5.02 -11.92
N VAL A 264 -4.49 3.73 -12.24
CA VAL A 264 -3.34 3.10 -12.92
C VAL A 264 -3.65 2.86 -14.40
N MET A 265 -2.80 3.36 -15.30
CA MET A 265 -2.87 3.08 -16.74
C MET A 265 -2.02 1.85 -17.09
N VAL A 266 -2.67 0.78 -17.54
CA VAL A 266 -1.98 -0.40 -18.07
C VAL A 266 -1.79 -0.23 -19.58
N VAL A 267 -0.54 -0.10 -20.03
CA VAL A 267 -0.20 0.02 -21.46
C VAL A 267 0.54 -1.24 -21.91
N THR A 268 0.04 -1.88 -22.97
CA THR A 268 0.78 -2.91 -23.70
C THR A 268 1.87 -2.25 -24.54
N VAL A 269 3.13 -2.43 -24.16
CA VAL A 269 4.28 -1.96 -24.94
C VAL A 269 4.43 -2.85 -26.18
N LYS A 270 4.42 -2.25 -27.38
CA LYS A 270 4.84 -2.95 -28.60
C LYS A 270 6.37 -3.12 -28.56
N PRO A 271 6.91 -4.34 -28.73
CA PRO A 271 8.34 -4.58 -28.59
C PRO A 271 9.13 -3.84 -29.68
N ASP A 272 10.00 -2.94 -29.24
CA ASP A 272 10.87 -2.15 -30.11
C ASP A 272 12.16 -2.96 -30.33
N LYS A 273 12.22 -3.68 -31.46
CA LYS A 273 13.19 -4.76 -31.75
C LYS A 273 14.68 -4.35 -31.67
N LEU A 274 15.00 -3.06 -31.60
CA LEU A 274 16.38 -2.56 -31.53
C LEU A 274 16.87 -2.28 -30.09
N LYS A 275 15.97 -2.08 -29.11
CA LYS A 275 16.37 -1.81 -27.70
C LYS A 275 16.36 -3.05 -26.80
N GLU A 276 15.70 -4.13 -27.21
CA GLU A 276 15.53 -5.35 -26.40
C GLU A 276 16.81 -6.18 -26.20
N LYS A 277 17.83 -6.00 -27.05
CA LYS A 277 18.94 -6.96 -27.09
C LYS A 277 20.02 -6.77 -26.01
N TRP A 278 20.04 -5.63 -25.27
CA TRP A 278 21.21 -5.30 -24.44
C TRP A 278 20.95 -4.78 -23.02
N MET A 279 19.73 -4.41 -22.64
CA MET A 279 19.51 -3.79 -21.31
C MET A 279 19.20 -4.76 -20.16
N PHE A 280 18.77 -6.00 -20.44
CA PHE A 280 18.26 -6.89 -19.37
C PHE A 280 19.02 -8.21 -19.17
N MET A 281 20.00 -8.52 -20.02
CA MET A 281 20.76 -9.80 -19.95
C MET A 281 22.09 -9.72 -19.19
N LYS A 282 22.54 -8.55 -18.71
CA LYS A 282 23.69 -8.52 -17.81
C LYS A 282 23.25 -8.80 -16.37
N THR A 283 23.46 -10.06 -15.98
CA THR A 283 23.58 -10.64 -14.61
C THR A 283 22.41 -11.46 -14.08
N SER A 284 22.31 -12.71 -14.56
CA SER A 284 21.88 -13.86 -13.74
C SER A 284 23.12 -14.53 -13.13
N PRO A 285 23.16 -14.87 -11.83
CA PRO A 285 24.16 -15.80 -11.31
C PRO A 285 23.88 -17.18 -11.91
N LYS A 286 24.94 -17.85 -12.39
CA LYS A 286 24.87 -19.24 -12.85
C LYS A 286 24.23 -20.10 -11.76
N ALA A 287 23.22 -20.89 -12.14
CA ALA A 287 22.74 -21.97 -11.31
C ALA A 287 23.89 -22.97 -11.14
N CYS A 288 24.30 -23.23 -9.88
CA CYS A 288 25.11 -24.40 -9.58
C CYS A 288 24.25 -25.64 -9.82
N GLY A 289 24.54 -26.37 -10.89
CA GLY A 289 24.11 -27.74 -11.06
C GLY A 289 25.06 -28.66 -10.31
N SER A 290 24.48 -29.51 -9.47
CA SER A 290 25.09 -30.70 -8.90
C SER A 290 25.36 -31.74 -9.97
N SER A 291 26.61 -32.18 -10.09
CA SER A 291 27.05 -33.50 -10.53
C SER A 291 28.55 -33.61 -10.28
#